data_AF-A0A5C7IW48-F1
#
_entry.id   AF-A0A5C7IW48-F1
#
_cell.length_a   1.000
_cell.length_b   1.000
_cell.length_c   1.000
_cell.angle_alpha   90.00
_cell.angle_beta   90.00
_cell.angle_gamma   90.00
#
_symmetry.space_group_name_H-M   'P 1'
#
loop_
_entity.id
_entity.type
_entity.pdbx_description
1 polymer ?
#
loop_
_entity_poly.entity_id
_entity_poly.type
_entity_poly.pdbx_seq_one_letter_code
_entity_poly.pdbx_strand_id
1 'polypeptide(L)'
;MEFLPEAERHRSAADLCCSQWGFCGTGDDYCGTGCQQGPCNPPPATNDVSVPDVVTTEFFNGIIDQAAASCVGKNFYSRSAFLNALGSYSQFGRIGSEEDSRREIAAFFAHVTHETGHFCYIEEIDGASKDYCDETNTQFPCSPNKG
;
A
#
# COMPACT_ATOMS: atom_id res chain seq x y z
N MET A 1 50.96 17.80 -10.68
CA MET A 1 50.06 16.73 -11.17
C MET A 1 50.09 15.65 -10.12
N GLU A 2 49.26 15.82 -9.09
CA GLU A 2 49.17 14.86 -7.99
C GLU A 2 47.89 14.06 -8.25
N PHE A 3 48.08 12.81 -8.65
CA PHE A 3 47.01 11.85 -8.85
C PHE A 3 46.46 11.48 -7.48
N LEU A 4 45.27 11.99 -7.13
CA LEU A 4 44.54 11.48 -5.97
C LEU A 4 44.02 10.07 -6.32
N PRO A 5 44.34 9.03 -5.51
CA PRO A 5 43.99 7.67 -5.82
C PRO A 5 42.49 7.42 -5.64
N GLU A 6 41.96 6.48 -6.41
CA GLU A 6 40.55 6.06 -6.51
C GLU A 6 40.00 5.41 -5.20
N ALA A 7 40.05 6.11 -4.07
CA ALA A 7 39.66 5.58 -2.76
C ALA A 7 38.71 6.48 -1.95
N GLU A 8 38.04 7.46 -2.58
CA GLU A 8 37.01 8.28 -1.92
C GLU A 8 35.56 7.83 -2.23
N ARG A 9 35.37 6.66 -2.85
CA ARG A 9 34.03 6.14 -3.18
C ARG A 9 33.43 5.14 -2.17
N HIS A 10 34.12 4.84 -1.08
CA HIS A 10 33.69 3.84 -0.08
C HIS A 10 34.13 4.18 1.35
N ARG A 11 34.06 5.44 1.77
CA ARG A 11 33.97 5.75 3.20
C ARG A 11 32.50 5.92 3.54
N SER A 12 31.84 4.80 3.86
CA SER A 12 30.65 4.86 4.70
C SER A 12 31.12 5.53 6.00
N ALA A 13 30.84 6.82 6.15
CA ALA A 13 30.87 7.42 7.48
C ALA A 13 29.95 6.53 8.31
N ALA A 14 30.49 5.94 9.39
CA ALA A 14 29.96 4.72 10.01
C ALA A 14 28.50 4.80 10.49
N ASP A 15 27.88 5.98 10.41
CA ASP A 15 26.53 6.30 10.86
C ASP A 15 25.57 6.71 9.73
N LEU A 16 25.96 6.59 8.45
CA LEU A 16 25.09 6.90 7.30
C LEU A 16 24.38 5.66 6.78
N CYS A 17 23.08 5.81 6.51
CA CYS A 17 22.26 4.82 5.83
C CYS A 17 22.19 5.14 4.34
N CYS A 18 21.96 4.16 3.48
CA CYS A 18 21.74 4.36 2.07
C CYS A 18 20.33 3.91 1.66
N SER A 19 19.55 4.82 1.07
CA SER A 19 18.16 4.60 0.66
C SER A 19 18.05 3.60 -0.49
N GLN A 20 16.83 3.15 -0.78
CA GLN A 20 16.55 2.32 -1.96
C GLN A 20 16.92 2.97 -3.30
N TRP A 21 17.11 4.29 -3.31
CA TRP A 21 17.46 5.08 -4.49
C TRP A 21 18.97 5.29 -4.64
N GLY A 22 19.79 4.70 -3.76
CA GLY A 22 21.26 4.75 -3.84
C GLY A 22 21.90 6.02 -3.28
N PHE A 23 21.16 6.85 -2.54
CA PHE A 23 21.69 8.02 -1.85
C PHE A 23 21.94 7.72 -0.37
N CYS A 24 23.02 8.24 0.21
CA CYS A 24 23.38 8.00 1.61
C CYS A 24 23.30 9.27 2.47
N GLY A 25 22.76 9.15 3.68
CA GLY A 25 22.44 10.26 4.56
C GLY A 25 21.90 9.80 5.92
N THR A 26 21.34 10.73 6.68
CA THR A 26 20.69 10.49 7.97
C THR A 26 19.21 10.88 7.91
N GLY A 27 18.39 10.32 8.80
CA GLY A 27 16.94 10.54 8.81
C GLY A 27 16.17 9.52 7.97
N ASP A 28 14.85 9.56 8.05
CA ASP A 28 13.98 8.50 7.51
C ASP A 28 14.04 8.38 5.98
N ASP A 29 14.35 9.45 5.25
CA ASP A 29 14.51 9.40 3.79
C ASP A 29 15.67 8.48 3.35
N TYR A 30 16.65 8.27 4.24
CA TYR A 30 17.85 7.45 3.98
C TYR A 30 17.85 6.15 4.76
N CYS A 31 17.45 6.22 6.04
CA CYS A 31 17.48 5.13 6.99
C CYS A 31 16.16 4.37 7.08
N GLY A 32 15.05 4.93 6.60
CA GLY A 32 13.72 4.35 6.73
C GLY A 32 13.43 3.24 5.74
N THR A 33 12.16 3.15 5.32
CA THR A 33 11.66 2.11 4.42
C THR A 33 12.52 1.99 3.15
N GLY A 34 12.97 0.76 2.85
CA GLY A 34 13.77 0.47 1.67
C GLY A 34 15.27 0.78 1.83
N CYS A 35 15.74 1.19 3.01
CA CYS A 35 17.16 1.32 3.28
C CYS A 35 17.91 0.01 2.96
N GLN A 36 19.00 0.14 2.18
CA GLN A 36 19.76 -0.99 1.62
C GLN A 36 21.04 -1.28 2.39
N GLN A 37 21.64 -0.26 3.01
CA GLN A 37 22.95 -0.34 3.66
C GLN A 37 23.04 0.63 4.85
N GLY A 38 23.91 0.32 5.82
CA GLY A 38 24.12 1.14 7.02
C GLY A 38 23.14 0.81 8.16
N PRO A 39 23.01 1.68 9.17
CA PRO A 39 22.14 1.48 10.31
C PRO A 39 20.67 1.77 9.96
N CYS A 40 20.09 0.97 9.06
CA CYS A 40 18.70 1.10 8.63
C CYS A 40 17.74 0.95 9.82
N ASN A 41 16.72 1.80 9.86
CA ASN A 41 15.63 1.72 10.81
C ASN A 41 14.87 0.41 10.58
N PRO A 42 14.60 -0.38 11.64
CA PRO A 42 13.73 -1.53 11.50
C PRO A 42 12.34 -1.05 11.07
N PRO A 43 11.59 -1.86 10.30
CA PRO A 43 10.20 -1.55 10.03
C PRO A 43 9.43 -1.40 11.35
N PRO A 44 8.39 -0.55 11.41
CA PRO A 44 7.52 -0.45 12.56
C PRO A 44 7.08 -1.83 13.05
N ALA A 45 7.25 -2.07 14.35
CA ALA A 45 6.86 -3.33 14.98
C ALA A 45 5.35 -3.53 14.81
N THR A 46 4.96 -4.76 14.44
CA THR A 46 3.56 -5.14 14.37
C THR A 46 3.07 -5.58 15.74
N ASN A 47 1.82 -5.28 16.05
CA ASN A 47 1.12 -5.84 17.21
C ASN A 47 0.53 -7.23 16.88
N ASP A 48 -0.07 -7.86 17.88
CA ASP A 48 -0.61 -9.22 17.78
C ASP A 48 -2.04 -9.30 17.21
N VAL A 49 -2.58 -8.20 16.65
CA VAL A 49 -3.91 -8.21 16.04
C VAL A 49 -3.91 -9.12 14.82
N SER A 50 -4.89 -10.01 14.80
CA SER A 50 -5.25 -10.82 13.63
C SER A 50 -6.31 -10.08 12.82
N VAL A 51 -5.91 -9.45 11.71
CA VAL A 51 -6.84 -8.81 10.77
C VAL A 51 -7.94 -9.76 10.28
N PRO A 52 -7.68 -11.06 9.99
CA PRO A 52 -8.75 -12.02 9.67
C PRO A 52 -9.80 -12.17 10.78
N ASP A 53 -9.41 -12.04 12.05
CA ASP A 53 -10.33 -12.16 13.18
C ASP A 53 -11.11 -10.86 13.43
N VAL A 54 -10.59 -9.71 12.96
CA VAL A 54 -11.34 -8.44 12.97
C VAL A 54 -12.31 -8.37 11.79
N VAL A 55 -11.82 -8.69 10.60
CA VAL A 55 -12.60 -8.73 9.35
C VAL A 55 -13.18 -10.13 9.22
N THR A 56 -14.16 -10.46 10.06
CA THR A 56 -14.85 -11.75 9.97
C THR A 56 -15.72 -11.84 8.70
N THR A 57 -16.24 -13.03 8.40
CA THR A 57 -17.21 -13.20 7.32
C THR A 57 -18.46 -12.36 7.56
N GLU A 58 -18.94 -12.30 8.81
CA GLU A 58 -20.10 -11.51 9.21
C GLU A 58 -19.85 -10.01 9.07
N PHE A 59 -18.67 -9.52 9.46
CA PHE A 59 -18.28 -8.13 9.25
C PHE A 59 -18.27 -7.78 7.76
N PHE A 60 -17.61 -8.59 6.93
CA PHE A 60 -17.52 -8.35 5.50
C PHE A 60 -18.91 -8.40 4.83
N ASN A 61 -19.72 -9.41 5.18
CA ASN A 61 -21.07 -9.56 4.66
C ASN A 61 -21.98 -8.42 5.12
N GLY A 62 -21.81 -7.91 6.35
CA GLY A 62 -22.58 -6.78 6.85
C GLY A 62 -22.41 -5.49 6.03
N ILE A 63 -21.29 -5.33 5.31
CA ILE A 63 -21.08 -4.24 4.36
C ILE A 63 -21.77 -4.56 3.03
N ILE A 64 -21.44 -5.71 2.43
CA ILE A 64 -21.91 -6.05 1.07
C ILE A 64 -23.42 -6.29 1.00
N ASP A 65 -24.05 -6.68 2.10
CA ASP A 65 -25.49 -6.89 2.18
C ASP A 65 -26.30 -5.60 2.15
N GLN A 66 -25.66 -4.43 2.37
CA GLN A 66 -26.30 -3.13 2.16
C GLN A 66 -26.51 -2.81 0.67
N ALA A 67 -25.71 -3.41 -0.22
CA ALA A 67 -25.88 -3.24 -1.66
C ALA A 67 -27.06 -4.07 -2.18
N ALA A 68 -27.71 -3.57 -3.24
CA ALA A 68 -28.80 -4.29 -3.90
C ALA A 68 -28.34 -5.67 -4.41
N ALA A 69 -29.25 -6.65 -4.43
CA ALA A 69 -28.93 -8.00 -4.89
C ALA A 69 -28.47 -8.05 -6.36
N SER A 70 -28.84 -7.06 -7.17
CA SER A 70 -28.44 -6.92 -8.58
C SER A 70 -27.03 -6.35 -8.78
N CYS A 71 -26.35 -5.92 -7.72
CA CYS A 71 -25.02 -5.34 -7.81
C CYS A 71 -23.99 -6.38 -8.26
N VAL A 72 -23.28 -6.08 -9.36
CA VAL A 72 -22.28 -6.98 -9.96
C VAL A 72 -21.13 -7.29 -9.01
N GLY A 73 -20.76 -6.33 -8.16
CA GLY A 73 -19.67 -6.48 -7.20
C GLY A 73 -19.91 -7.58 -6.17
N LYS A 74 -21.15 -8.02 -5.93
CA LYS A 74 -21.46 -9.18 -5.05
C LYS A 74 -20.85 -10.50 -5.52
N ASN A 75 -20.56 -10.63 -6.81
CA ASN A 75 -19.89 -11.80 -7.38
C ASN A 75 -18.37 -11.63 -7.55
N PHE A 76 -17.84 -10.45 -7.22
CA PHE A 76 -16.45 -10.08 -7.44
C PHE A 76 -15.69 -9.90 -6.12
N TYR A 77 -16.24 -9.08 -5.21
CA TYR A 77 -15.63 -8.82 -3.92
C TYR A 77 -15.92 -9.97 -2.95
N SER A 78 -14.86 -10.56 -2.41
CA SER A 78 -14.97 -11.61 -1.40
C SER A 78 -13.98 -11.39 -0.27
N ARG A 79 -14.35 -11.81 0.94
CA ARG A 79 -13.43 -11.83 2.08
C ARG A 79 -12.15 -12.61 1.76
N SER A 80 -12.25 -13.71 1.03
CA SER A 80 -11.07 -14.49 0.59
C SER A 80 -10.13 -13.69 -0.31
N ALA A 81 -10.66 -12.91 -1.25
CA ALA A 81 -9.83 -12.05 -2.10
C ALA A 81 -9.15 -10.95 -1.27
N PHE A 82 -9.88 -10.33 -0.33
CA PHE A 82 -9.30 -9.39 0.62
C PHE A 82 -8.15 -10.01 1.44
N LEU A 83 -8.35 -11.20 2.01
CA LEU A 83 -7.31 -11.89 2.80
C LEU A 83 -6.11 -12.34 1.96
N ASN A 84 -6.34 -12.68 0.68
CA ASN A 84 -5.25 -12.98 -0.23
C ASN A 84 -4.40 -11.73 -0.50
N ALA A 85 -5.04 -10.59 -0.77
CA ALA A 85 -4.35 -9.31 -0.94
C ALA A 85 -3.61 -8.87 0.34
N LEU A 86 -4.24 -9.03 1.50
CA LEU A 86 -3.65 -8.74 2.82
C LEU A 86 -2.32 -9.47 3.03
N GLY A 87 -2.14 -10.67 2.46
CA GLY A 87 -0.89 -11.43 2.55
C GLY A 87 0.34 -10.67 2.01
N SER A 88 0.13 -9.69 1.13
CA SER A 88 1.18 -8.82 0.59
C SER A 88 1.50 -7.60 1.46
N TYR A 89 0.67 -7.31 2.46
CA TYR A 89 0.73 -6.09 3.29
C TYR A 89 0.72 -6.46 4.78
N SER A 90 1.79 -7.09 5.25
CA SER A 90 1.90 -7.64 6.61
C SER A 90 1.75 -6.61 7.75
N GLN A 91 1.91 -5.32 7.46
CA GLN A 91 1.76 -4.22 8.42
C GLN A 91 0.35 -3.63 8.46
N PHE A 92 -0.49 -3.87 7.46
CA PHE A 92 -1.84 -3.31 7.39
C PHE A 92 -2.67 -3.75 8.59
N GLY A 93 -3.27 -2.80 9.30
CA GLY A 93 -4.10 -3.06 10.48
C GLY A 93 -3.33 -3.67 11.65
N ARG A 94 -2.01 -3.46 11.72
CA ARG A 94 -1.14 -4.04 12.77
C ARG A 94 -0.10 -3.07 13.34
N ILE A 95 -0.11 -1.80 12.94
CA ILE A 95 0.79 -0.79 13.51
C ILE A 95 0.08 -0.03 14.64
N GLY A 96 0.80 0.23 15.74
CA GLY A 96 0.27 0.93 16.90
C GLY A 96 -0.50 0.02 17.85
N SER A 97 -1.49 0.59 18.54
CA SER A 97 -2.34 -0.15 19.49
C SER A 97 -3.37 -1.03 18.78
N GLU A 98 -4.01 -1.96 19.52
CA GLU A 98 -5.14 -2.71 18.97
C GLU A 98 -6.30 -1.80 18.53
N GLU A 99 -6.50 -0.67 19.22
CA GLU A 99 -7.50 0.31 18.81
C GLU A 99 -7.12 0.98 17.49
N ASP A 100 -5.85 1.33 17.29
CA ASP A 100 -5.38 1.91 16.03
C ASP A 100 -5.58 0.92 14.88
N SER A 101 -5.32 -0.36 15.12
CA SER A 101 -5.59 -1.43 14.15
C SER A 101 -7.06 -1.51 13.75
N ARG A 102 -7.98 -1.45 14.73
CA ARG A 102 -9.43 -1.42 14.44
C ARG A 102 -9.85 -0.17 13.68
N ARG A 103 -9.27 0.99 14.03
CA ARG A 103 -9.54 2.26 13.35
C ARG A 103 -9.04 2.25 11.92
N GLU A 104 -7.84 1.73 11.66
CA GLU A 104 -7.28 1.59 10.31
C GLU A 104 -8.14 0.68 9.44
N ILE A 105 -8.50 -0.51 9.95
CA ILE A 105 -9.38 -1.45 9.24
C ILE A 105 -10.74 -0.81 8.96
N ALA A 106 -11.34 -0.13 9.94
CA ALA A 106 -12.62 0.55 9.76
C ALA A 106 -12.53 1.69 8.74
N ALA A 107 -11.46 2.50 8.78
CA ALA A 107 -11.25 3.58 7.83
C ALA A 107 -11.08 3.06 6.40
N PHE A 108 -10.30 2.00 6.22
CA PHE A 108 -10.14 1.33 4.93
C PHE A 108 -11.50 0.90 4.36
N PHE A 109 -12.28 0.13 5.13
CA PHE A 109 -13.59 -0.33 4.65
C PHE A 109 -14.59 0.81 4.48
N ALA A 110 -14.53 1.89 5.26
CA ALA A 110 -15.37 3.07 5.08
C ALA A 110 -15.10 3.76 3.74
N HIS A 111 -13.83 3.97 3.39
CA HIS A 111 -13.45 4.54 2.10
C HIS A 111 -13.85 3.63 0.94
N VAL A 112 -13.53 2.33 1.01
CA VAL A 112 -13.90 1.38 -0.03
C VAL A 112 -15.43 1.32 -0.21
N THR A 113 -16.18 1.33 0.89
CA THR A 113 -17.65 1.38 0.87
C THR A 113 -18.17 2.62 0.16
N HIS A 114 -17.56 3.78 0.41
CA HIS A 114 -17.93 5.03 -0.24
C HIS A 114 -17.67 4.98 -1.75
N GLU A 115 -16.45 4.62 -2.15
CA GLU A 115 -16.03 4.62 -3.57
C GLU A 115 -16.80 3.60 -4.42
N THR A 116 -17.12 2.44 -3.85
CA THR A 116 -17.75 1.33 -4.60
C THR A 116 -19.26 1.24 -4.41
N GLY A 117 -19.84 2.09 -3.55
CA GLY A 117 -21.25 2.00 -3.17
C GLY A 117 -21.57 0.68 -2.44
N HIS A 118 -20.88 0.41 -1.34
CA HIS A 118 -20.98 -0.85 -0.57
C HIS A 118 -20.62 -2.09 -1.39
N PHE A 119 -19.50 -2.04 -2.11
CA PHE A 119 -19.05 -3.11 -3.01
C PHE A 119 -20.02 -3.40 -4.17
N CYS A 120 -20.79 -2.40 -4.62
CA CYS A 120 -21.72 -2.59 -5.72
C CYS A 120 -21.01 -2.52 -7.08
N TYR A 121 -20.19 -1.49 -7.27
CA TYR A 121 -19.49 -1.20 -8.52
C TYR A 121 -18.06 -1.73 -8.50
N ILE A 122 -17.62 -2.31 -9.62
CA ILE A 122 -16.24 -2.79 -9.83
C ILE A 122 -15.45 -1.77 -10.66
N GLU A 123 -16.12 -1.17 -11.64
CA GLU A 123 -15.62 -0.12 -12.51
C GLU A 123 -16.39 1.17 -12.23
N GLU A 124 -15.77 2.30 -12.55
CA GLU A 124 -16.46 3.59 -12.51
C GLU A 124 -17.64 3.62 -13.49
N ILE A 125 -18.73 4.27 -13.08
CA ILE A 125 -19.85 4.55 -13.97
C ILE A 125 -19.36 5.44 -15.13
N ASP A 126 -19.57 4.98 -16.35
CA ASP A 126 -19.06 5.58 -17.59
C ASP A 126 -17.51 5.67 -17.65
N GLY A 127 -16.80 4.87 -16.83
CA GLY A 127 -15.33 4.86 -16.75
C GLY A 127 -14.65 4.56 -18.08
N ALA A 128 -15.21 3.65 -18.88
CA ALA A 128 -14.69 3.32 -20.22
C ALA A 128 -14.71 4.51 -21.21
N SER A 129 -15.39 5.61 -20.88
CA SER A 129 -15.37 6.85 -21.67
C SER A 129 -14.27 7.83 -21.25
N LYS A 130 -13.53 7.51 -20.18
CA LYS A 130 -12.44 8.29 -19.61
C LYS A 130 -11.15 7.51 -19.82
N ASP A 131 -10.05 8.20 -20.13
CA ASP A 131 -8.75 7.55 -20.35
C ASP A 131 -7.84 7.60 -19.11
N TYR A 132 -8.07 8.56 -18.22
CA TYR A 132 -7.29 8.83 -17.00
C TYR A 132 -5.78 8.78 -17.23
N CYS A 133 -5.35 9.10 -18.45
CA CYS A 133 -3.95 9.08 -18.81
C CYS A 133 -3.41 10.50 -18.95
N ASP A 134 -2.19 10.70 -18.46
CA ASP A 134 -1.44 11.92 -18.70
C ASP A 134 -0.35 11.60 -19.74
N GLU A 135 -0.60 12.04 -20.97
CA GLU A 135 0.26 11.81 -22.14
C GLU A 135 1.62 12.51 -22.01
N THR A 136 1.74 13.44 -21.06
CA THR A 136 3.01 14.12 -20.77
C THR A 136 3.89 13.31 -19.81
N ASN A 137 3.33 12.30 -19.12
CA ASN A 137 4.07 11.46 -18.20
C ASN A 137 4.88 10.38 -18.91
N THR A 138 6.19 10.56 -18.96
CA THR A 138 7.12 9.61 -19.60
C THR A 138 7.53 8.45 -18.71
N GLN A 139 7.29 8.52 -17.39
CA GLN A 139 7.57 7.43 -16.45
C GLN A 139 6.50 6.34 -16.52
N PHE A 140 5.24 6.72 -16.76
CA PHE A 140 4.10 5.81 -16.89
C PHE A 140 3.35 6.08 -18.22
N PRO A 141 3.91 5.64 -19.36
CA PRO A 141 3.35 5.97 -20.67
C PRO A 141 1.99 5.28 -20.91
N CYS A 142 1.08 6.01 -21.56
CA CYS A 142 -0.26 5.53 -21.92
C CYS A 142 -0.19 4.28 -22.81
N SER A 143 -0.88 3.21 -22.40
CA SER A 143 -0.99 2.01 -23.21
C SER A 143 -2.06 2.18 -24.29
N PRO A 144 -1.77 1.90 -25.56
CA PRO A 144 -2.77 1.98 -26.61
C PRO A 144 -3.98 1.07 -26.31
N ASN A 145 -5.19 1.62 -26.45
CA ASN A 145 -6.46 0.93 -26.18
C ASN A 145 -6.76 0.65 -24.69
N LYS A 146 -6.18 1.44 -23.78
CA LYS A 146 -6.59 1.50 -22.38
C LYS A 146 -7.20 2.86 -22.05
N GLY A 147 -8.34 2.82 -21.36
CA GLY A 147 -9.00 3.91 -20.66
C GLY A 147 -9.67 3.36 -19.42
#